data_AF-A0A7W1BTN9-F1
#
_entry.id   AF-A0A7W1BTN9-F1
#
_cell.length_a   1.000
_cell.length_b   1.000
_cell.length_c   1.000
_cell.angle_alpha   90.00
_cell.angle_beta   90.00
_cell.angle_gamma   90.00
#
_symmetry.space_group_name_H-M   'P 1'
#
loop_
_entity.id
_entity.type
_entity.pdbx_description
1 polymer ?
#
loop_
_entity_poly.entity_id
_entity_poly.type
_entity_poly.pdbx_seq_one_letter_code
_entity_poly.pdbx_strand_id
1 'polypeptide(L)'
;CLDVIPKGTKAGTFDVGGSIKEIQRGRMLFAIDQQQYLQGYLPVVFGVLYATNLNTIGNGAPVLTGPGIINKANAARVAALAKKGTR
;
A
#
# COMPACT_ATOMS: atom_id res chain seq x y z
N CYS A 1 5.99 18.50 -2.83
CA CYS A 1 5.30 18.30 -4.13
C CYS A 1 3.83 18.74 -4.12
N LEU A 2 3.12 18.80 -2.99
CA LEU A 2 1.75 19.35 -2.98
C LEU A 2 1.69 20.87 -3.13
N ASP A 3 2.76 21.58 -2.77
CA ASP A 3 2.79 23.06 -2.77
C ASP A 3 2.86 23.67 -4.18
N VAL A 4 3.11 22.87 -5.22
CA VAL A 4 3.08 23.32 -6.63
C VAL A 4 1.71 23.10 -7.28
N ILE A 5 0.75 22.50 -6.58
CA ILE A 5 -0.59 22.23 -7.10
C ILE A 5 -1.47 23.49 -6.91
N PRO A 6 -2.17 23.97 -7.95
CA PRO A 6 -3.08 25.12 -7.83
C PRO A 6 -4.12 24.93 -6.72
N LYS A 7 -4.47 26.04 -6.04
CA LYS A 7 -5.51 26.02 -5.00
C LYS A 7 -6.85 25.57 -5.60
N GLY A 8 -7.53 24.67 -4.90
CA GLY A 8 -8.82 24.11 -5.31
C GLY A 8 -8.71 22.80 -6.12
N THR A 9 -7.53 22.44 -6.62
CA THR A 9 -7.32 21.18 -7.33
C THR A 9 -7.37 19.99 -6.37
N LYS A 10 -8.04 18.91 -6.81
CA LYS A 10 -8.09 17.64 -6.08
C LYS A 10 -6.89 16.78 -6.46
N ALA A 11 -6.20 16.24 -5.46
CA ALA A 11 -5.02 15.40 -5.64
C ALA A 11 -5.23 14.01 -5.03
N GLY A 12 -4.72 12.98 -5.70
CA GLY A 12 -4.56 11.62 -5.22
C GLY A 12 -3.15 11.12 -5.55
N THR A 13 -2.72 10.02 -4.95
CA THR A 13 -1.37 9.49 -5.20
C THR A 13 -1.32 7.97 -5.19
N PHE A 14 -0.17 7.44 -5.58
CA PHE A 14 0.22 6.06 -5.36
C PHE A 14 1.21 6.02 -4.21
N ASP A 15 1.22 4.90 -3.49
CA ASP A 15 2.07 4.63 -2.34
C ASP A 15 1.70 5.41 -1.07
N VAL A 16 2.05 4.78 0.04
CA VAL A 16 1.62 5.19 1.38
C VAL A 16 2.62 6.15 2.05
N GLY A 17 3.85 6.17 1.54
CA GLY A 17 4.97 6.94 2.08
C GLY A 17 4.68 8.44 2.10
N GLY A 18 4.48 9.00 3.29
CA GLY A 18 4.20 10.42 3.50
C GLY A 18 2.77 10.88 3.12
N SER A 19 2.07 10.16 2.25
CA SER A 19 0.72 10.49 1.78
C SER A 19 -0.35 10.42 2.87
N ILE A 20 -0.20 9.51 3.86
CA ILE A 20 -1.15 9.40 4.99
C ILE A 20 -1.32 10.73 5.73
N LYS A 21 -0.23 11.43 6.04
CA LYS A 21 -0.28 12.71 6.76
C LYS A 21 -1.05 13.76 5.97
N GLU A 22 -0.90 13.74 4.66
CA GLU A 22 -1.53 14.69 3.74
C GLU A 22 -3.00 14.41 3.52
N ILE A 23 -3.39 13.13 3.51
CA ILE A 23 -4.79 12.69 3.51
C ILE A 23 -5.47 13.08 4.83
N GLN A 24 -4.80 12.91 5.97
CA GLN A 24 -5.31 13.35 7.27
C GLN A 24 -5.51 14.87 7.33
N ARG A 25 -4.56 15.64 6.78
CA ARG A 25 -4.63 17.11 6.64
C ARG A 25 -5.67 17.57 5.61
N GLY A 26 -6.24 16.66 4.82
CA GLY A 26 -7.20 16.98 3.76
C GLY A 26 -6.59 17.65 2.53
N ARG A 27 -5.25 17.66 2.39
CA ARG A 27 -4.54 18.17 1.20
C ARG A 27 -4.51 17.14 0.06
N MET A 28 -4.90 15.90 0.35
CA MET A 28 -4.99 14.80 -0.62
C MET A 28 -6.27 13.99 -0.34
N LEU A 29 -6.93 13.52 -1.41
CA LEU A 29 -8.18 12.76 -1.30
C LEU A 29 -7.95 11.31 -0.91
N PHE A 30 -6.99 10.66 -1.58
CA PHE A 30 -6.69 9.24 -1.38
C PHE A 30 -5.26 8.89 -1.82
N ALA A 31 -4.79 7.75 -1.33
CA ALA A 31 -3.64 7.04 -1.86
C ALA A 31 -4.04 5.62 -2.27
N ILE A 32 -3.46 5.14 -3.36
CA ILE A 32 -3.56 3.74 -3.78
C ILE A 32 -2.35 3.00 -3.20
N ASP A 33 -2.63 2.08 -2.28
CA ASP A 33 -1.66 1.22 -1.63
C ASP A 33 -1.53 -0.10 -2.40
N GLN A 34 -0.30 -0.40 -2.83
CA GLN A 34 0.04 -1.66 -3.49
C GLN A 34 0.63 -2.70 -2.52
N GLN A 35 0.74 -2.34 -1.24
CA GLN A 35 1.30 -3.14 -0.14
C GLN A 35 2.73 -3.62 -0.42
N GLN A 36 3.68 -2.68 -0.56
CA GLN A 36 5.09 -2.96 -0.83
C GLN A 36 5.72 -4.01 0.11
N TYR A 37 5.31 -4.06 1.39
CA TYR A 37 5.77 -5.08 2.33
C TYR A 37 5.45 -6.50 1.82
N LEU A 38 4.21 -6.73 1.35
CA LEU A 38 3.80 -8.03 0.83
C LEU A 38 4.53 -8.40 -0.45
N GLN A 39 4.82 -7.42 -1.31
CA GLN A 39 5.59 -7.65 -2.54
C GLN A 39 7.03 -8.09 -2.27
N GLY A 40 7.63 -7.67 -1.14
CA GLY A 40 8.94 -8.19 -0.71
C GLY A 40 8.86 -9.51 0.07
N TYR A 41 7.83 -9.69 0.90
CA TYR A 41 7.70 -10.84 1.79
C TYR A 41 7.19 -12.11 1.09
N LEU A 42 6.14 -11.98 0.27
CA LEU A 42 5.47 -13.14 -0.35
C LEU A 42 6.39 -13.93 -1.30
N PRO A 43 7.24 -13.32 -2.14
CA PRO A 43 8.14 -14.08 -3.01
C PRO A 43 9.09 -14.99 -2.24
N VAL A 44 9.57 -14.56 -1.07
CA VAL A 44 10.42 -15.39 -0.20
C VAL A 44 9.64 -16.59 0.32
N VAL A 45 8.42 -16.37 0.81
CA VAL A 45 7.54 -17.45 1.30
C VAL A 45 7.21 -18.43 0.17
N PHE A 46 6.92 -17.94 -1.03
CA PHE A 46 6.63 -18.78 -2.20
C PHE A 46 7.83 -19.67 -2.55
N GLY A 47 9.04 -19.10 -2.53
CA GLY A 47 10.28 -19.84 -2.74
C GLY A 47 10.49 -20.95 -1.71
N VAL A 48 10.27 -20.64 -0.43
CA VAL A 48 10.37 -21.65 0.66
C VAL A 48 9.36 -22.77 0.44
N LEU A 49 8.08 -22.45 0.22
CA LEU A 49 7.03 -23.46 0.05
C LEU A 49 7.25 -24.37 -1.15
N TYR A 50 7.77 -23.82 -2.26
CA TYR A 50 8.14 -24.62 -3.41
C TYR A 50 9.34 -25.53 -3.10
N ALA A 51 10.39 -25.00 -2.47
CA ALA A 51 11.58 -25.76 -2.12
C ALA A 51 11.31 -26.87 -1.09
N THR A 52 10.39 -26.66 -0.16
CA THR A 52 10.12 -27.61 0.93
C THR A 52 9.02 -28.61 0.61
N ASN A 53 8.08 -28.30 -0.30
CA ASN A 53 6.90 -29.14 -0.52
C ASN A 53 6.31 -29.08 -1.94
N LEU A 54 7.02 -28.50 -2.92
CA LEU A 54 6.54 -28.32 -4.30
C LEU A 54 5.18 -27.62 -4.41
N ASN A 55 4.82 -26.81 -3.41
CA ASN A 55 3.57 -26.08 -3.41
C ASN A 55 3.60 -25.03 -4.52
N THR A 56 2.51 -24.94 -5.28
CA THR A 56 2.29 -23.90 -6.27
C THR A 56 1.24 -22.91 -5.75
N ILE A 57 1.44 -21.62 -6.02
CA ILE A 57 0.61 -20.54 -5.48
C ILE A 57 0.14 -19.67 -6.65
N GLY A 58 -1.10 -19.18 -6.56
CA GLY A 58 -1.70 -18.35 -7.61
C GLY A 58 -2.15 -19.12 -8.85
N ASN A 59 -1.87 -20.43 -8.93
CA ASN A 59 -2.31 -21.30 -10.03
C ASN A 59 -1.99 -20.74 -11.43
N GLY A 60 -0.76 -20.22 -11.61
CA GLY A 60 -0.32 -19.60 -12.86
C GLY A 60 -0.76 -18.15 -13.07
N ALA A 61 -1.55 -17.58 -12.16
CA ALA A 61 -1.94 -16.18 -12.15
C ALA A 61 -1.15 -15.37 -11.10
N PRO A 62 -1.04 -14.04 -11.26
CA PRO A 62 -0.43 -13.17 -10.24
C PRO A 62 -1.19 -13.21 -8.92
N VAL A 63 -0.46 -13.26 -7.80
CA VAL A 63 -1.02 -13.02 -6.47
C VAL A 63 -1.10 -11.50 -6.25
N LEU A 64 -2.31 -10.96 -6.29
CA LEU A 64 -2.55 -9.52 -6.20
C LEU A 64 -2.42 -9.03 -4.74
N THR A 65 -1.62 -7.98 -4.52
CA THR A 65 -1.46 -7.32 -3.21
C THR A 65 -2.14 -5.95 -3.15
N GLY A 66 -2.96 -5.62 -4.15
CA GLY A 66 -3.64 -4.34 -4.25
C GLY A 66 -4.65 -4.33 -5.41
N PRO A 67 -5.34 -3.20 -5.64
CA PRO A 67 -5.18 -1.93 -4.92
C PRO A 67 -5.96 -1.86 -3.60
N GLY A 68 -5.31 -1.39 -2.54
CA GLY A 68 -5.96 -0.90 -1.32
C GLY A 68 -6.16 0.61 -1.39
N ILE A 69 -7.37 1.12 -1.13
CA ILE A 69 -7.60 2.58 -1.11
C ILE A 69 -7.46 3.11 0.31
N ILE A 70 -6.54 4.05 0.50
CA ILE A 70 -6.38 4.81 1.74
C ILE A 70 -7.04 6.18 1.55
N ASN A 71 -7.98 6.52 2.41
CA ASN A 71 -8.68 7.80 2.42
C ASN A 71 -8.85 8.30 3.86
N LYS A 72 -9.51 9.44 4.04
CA LYS A 72 -9.68 10.05 5.37
C LYS A 72 -10.37 9.13 6.39
N ALA A 73 -11.23 8.21 5.94
CA ALA A 73 -11.96 7.30 6.81
C ALA A 73 -11.08 6.19 7.42
N ASN A 74 -10.00 5.79 6.74
CA ASN A 74 -9.14 4.67 7.17
C ASN A 74 -7.66 5.05 7.38
N ALA A 75 -7.24 6.26 7.00
CA ALA A 75 -5.86 6.73 7.10
C ALA A 75 -5.26 6.61 8.50
N ALA A 76 -6.03 6.87 9.57
CA ALA A 76 -5.57 6.73 10.95
C ALA A 76 -5.24 5.27 11.32
N ARG A 77 -6.07 4.32 10.88
CA ARG A 77 -5.86 2.88 11.13
C ARG A 77 -4.61 2.40 10.39
N VAL A 78 -4.44 2.82 9.13
CA VAL A 78 -3.26 2.44 8.33
C VAL A 78 -1.98 3.06 8.90
N ALA A 79 -2.03 4.32 9.38
CA ALA A 79 -0.89 4.96 10.05
C ALA A 79 -0.39 4.16 11.25
N ALA A 80 -1.31 3.61 12.05
CA ALA A 80 -0.96 2.81 13.22
C ALA A 80 -0.27 1.49 12.84
N LEU A 81 -0.68 0.86 11.73
CA LEU A 81 -0.04 -0.35 11.21
C LEU A 81 1.33 -0.04 10.59
N ALA A 82 1.46 1.06 9.85
CA ALA A 82 2.73 1.49 9.26
C ALA A 82 3.78 1.81 10.33
N LYS A 83 3.36 2.44 11.45
CA LYS A 83 4.24 2.66 12.62
C LYS A 83 4.78 1.36 13.24
N LYS A 84 4.07 0.24 13.08
CA LYS A 84 4.52 -1.07 13.57
C LYS A 84 5.46 -1.78 12.58
N GLY A 85 5.74 -1.19 11.41
CA GLY A 85 6.55 -1.81 10.37
C GLY A 85 5.88 -2.96 9.63
N THR A 86 4.59 -3.19 9.87
CA THR A 86 3.81 -4.28 9.26
C THR A 86 3.02 -3.84 8.03
N ARG A 87 3.16 -2.57 7.63
CA ARG A 87 2.46 -1.93 6.51
C ARG A 87 3.33 -0.90 5.85
#